data_AF-A0A958B150-F1
#
_entry.id   AF-A0A958B150-F1
#
_cell.length_a   1.000
_cell.length_b   1.000
_cell.length_c   1.000
_cell.angle_alpha   90.00
_cell.angle_beta   90.00
_cell.angle_gamma   90.00
#
_symmetry.space_group_name_H-M   'P 1'
#
loop_
_entity.id
_entity.type
_entity.pdbx_description
1 polymer ?
#
loop_
_entity_poly.entity_id
_entity_poly.type
_entity_poly.pdbx_seq_one_letter_code
_entity_poly.pdbx_strand_id
1 'polypeptide(L)'
;AISSELESARALDERRATILASIEEQGKLTDALHAEIMAAETRTALEDLYQPYKPKRRTRAMIARERGLEPLAEQILTQPRSIAGLDALTAPFLSDDVPTSDDALAGARDIIAELISDHPGVRQATREKALKWGAMRTGRIDGADDPRNTYELYYDFEFRIDRVRPHQVLAINRGEAQKILRVAVDVPERDWRSAVDAYFRPHRQSPLADQ
;
A
#
# COMPACT_ATOMS: atom_id res chain seq x y z
N ALA A 1 -15.04 -23.21 18.39
CA ALA A 1 -15.97 -22.16 17.94
C ALA A 1 -15.95 -21.00 18.93
N ILE A 2 -16.63 -21.09 20.08
CA ILE A 2 -16.69 -19.96 21.05
C ILE A 2 -15.30 -19.59 21.63
N SER A 3 -14.45 -20.57 22.01
CA SER A 3 -13.10 -20.28 22.53
C SER A 3 -12.23 -19.55 21.50
N SER A 4 -12.23 -20.02 20.25
CA SER A 4 -11.44 -19.43 19.17
C SER A 4 -11.93 -18.03 18.76
N GLU A 5 -13.24 -17.79 18.80
CA GLU A 5 -13.83 -16.47 18.57
C GLU A 5 -13.47 -15.50 19.71
N LEU A 6 -13.55 -15.95 20.96
CA LEU A 6 -13.15 -15.16 22.12
C LEU A 6 -11.66 -14.82 22.10
N GLU A 7 -10.80 -15.78 21.76
CA GLU A 7 -9.36 -15.57 21.60
C GLU A 7 -9.07 -14.55 20.49
N SER A 8 -9.76 -14.65 19.35
CA SER A 8 -9.59 -13.72 18.24
C SER A 8 -10.04 -12.29 18.61
N ALA A 9 -11.15 -12.17 19.34
CA ALA A 9 -11.63 -10.88 19.84
C ALA A 9 -10.67 -10.25 20.85
N ARG A 10 -10.14 -11.04 21.79
CA ARG A 10 -9.12 -10.57 22.75
C ARG A 10 -7.85 -10.11 22.04
N ALA A 11 -7.37 -10.87 21.07
CA ALA A 11 -6.20 -10.50 20.29
C ALA A 11 -6.42 -9.22 19.48
N LEU A 12 -7.65 -8.99 18.99
CA LEU A 12 -8.02 -7.75 18.32
C LEU A 12 -7.97 -6.56 19.28
N ASP A 13 -8.56 -6.69 20.47
CA ASP A 13 -8.59 -5.63 21.49
C ASP A 13 -7.18 -5.30 22.02
N GLU A 14 -6.35 -6.31 22.27
CA GLU A 14 -4.95 -6.13 22.66
C GLU A 14 -4.17 -5.38 21.57
N ARG A 15 -4.40 -5.74 20.30
CA ARG A 15 -3.76 -5.06 19.18
C ARG A 15 -4.25 -3.63 19.05
N ARG A 16 -5.55 -3.38 19.25
CA ARG A 16 -6.14 -2.03 19.26
C ARG A 16 -5.49 -1.15 20.34
N ALA A 17 -5.38 -1.65 21.57
CA ALA A 17 -4.74 -0.94 22.67
C ALA A 17 -3.28 -0.60 22.36
N THR A 18 -2.53 -1.54 21.78
CA THR A 18 -1.14 -1.32 21.35
C THR A 18 -1.03 -0.21 20.30
N ILE A 19 -1.94 -0.19 19.32
CA ILE A 19 -1.97 0.82 18.27
C ILE A 19 -2.28 2.20 18.86
N LEU A 20 -3.30 2.29 19.71
CA LEU A 20 -3.66 3.55 20.38
C LEU A 20 -2.49 4.13 21.18
N ALA A 21 -1.85 3.30 22.02
CA ALA A 21 -0.69 3.72 22.80
C ALA A 21 0.46 4.21 21.91
N SER A 22 0.74 3.52 20.80
CA SER A 22 1.81 3.91 19.86
C SER A 22 1.53 5.23 19.15
N ILE A 23 0.27 5.54 18.83
CA ILE A 23 -0.12 6.80 18.18
C ILE A 23 -0.15 7.95 19.20
N GLU A 24 -0.61 7.67 20.42
CA GLU A 24 -0.63 8.61 21.54
C GLU A 24 0.79 9.04 21.94
N GLU A 25 1.74 8.10 22.03
CA GLU A 25 3.16 8.39 22.29
C GLU A 25 3.77 9.34 21.24
N GLN A 26 3.27 9.30 20.00
CA GLN A 26 3.68 10.21 18.93
C GLN A 26 2.98 11.59 18.99
N GLY A 27 2.01 11.76 19.89
CA GLY A 27 1.18 12.98 19.98
C GLY A 27 0.26 13.18 18.77
N LYS A 28 -0.05 12.12 18.02
CA LYS A 28 -0.83 12.18 16.77
C LYS A 28 -2.26 11.64 16.92
N LEU A 29 -2.64 11.20 18.12
CA LEU A 29 -3.96 10.62 18.36
C LEU A 29 -5.00 11.74 18.46
N THR A 30 -5.84 11.86 17.43
CA THR A 30 -6.99 12.77 17.43
C THR A 30 -8.25 12.03 17.88
N ASP A 31 -9.25 12.76 18.38
CA ASP A 31 -10.54 12.17 18.78
C ASP A 31 -11.21 11.42 17.62
N ALA A 32 -11.10 11.95 16.41
CA ALA A 32 -11.63 11.32 15.19
C ALA A 32 -10.91 10.00 14.90
N LEU A 33 -9.58 9.98 14.94
CA LEU A 33 -8.78 8.78 14.71
C LEU A 33 -9.02 7.73 15.82
N HIS A 34 -9.14 8.16 17.07
CA HIS A 34 -9.49 7.28 18.18
C HIS A 34 -10.84 6.59 17.93
N ALA A 35 -11.86 7.36 17.50
CA ALA A 35 -13.17 6.81 17.17
C ALA A 35 -13.10 5.78 16.01
N GLU A 36 -12.34 6.06 14.95
CA GLU A 36 -12.13 5.12 13.84
C GLU A 36 -11.45 3.82 14.29
N ILE A 37 -10.41 3.91 15.13
CA ILE A 37 -9.69 2.74 15.68
C ILE A 37 -10.59 1.91 16.59
N MET A 38 -11.43 2.55 17.39
CA MET A 38 -12.42 1.86 18.24
C MET A 38 -13.51 1.16 17.41
N ALA A 39 -13.92 1.76 16.29
CA ALA A 39 -14.92 1.19 15.38
C ALA A 39 -14.37 0.07 14.48
N ALA A 40 -13.05 -0.11 14.39
CA ALA A 40 -12.46 -1.13 13.53
C ALA A 40 -12.76 -2.56 14.05
N GLU A 41 -13.48 -3.32 13.23
CA GLU A 41 -13.95 -4.69 13.54
C GLU A 41 -12.94 -5.79 13.16
N THR A 42 -11.93 -5.45 12.34
CA THR A 42 -10.96 -6.44 11.85
C THR A 42 -9.54 -5.98 12.10
N ARG A 43 -8.64 -6.95 12.28
CA ARG A 43 -7.20 -6.69 12.43
C ARG A 43 -6.65 -5.94 11.22
N THR A 44 -7.12 -6.28 10.01
CA THR A 44 -6.71 -5.60 8.78
C THR A 44 -7.08 -4.12 8.80
N ALA A 45 -8.30 -3.78 9.21
CA ALA A 45 -8.73 -2.38 9.32
C ALA A 45 -7.90 -1.62 10.35
N LEU A 46 -7.59 -2.23 11.50
CA LEU A 46 -6.68 -1.64 12.50
C LEU A 46 -5.29 -1.38 11.93
N GLU A 47 -4.71 -2.34 11.22
CA GLU A 47 -3.38 -2.16 10.61
C GLU A 47 -3.39 -1.10 9.51
N ASP A 48 -4.47 -1.00 8.72
CA ASP A 48 -4.60 0.04 7.70
C ASP A 48 -4.67 1.44 8.32
N LEU A 49 -5.41 1.63 9.44
CA LEU A 49 -5.43 2.88 10.21
C LEU A 49 -4.09 3.20 10.86
N TYR A 50 -3.38 2.18 11.36
CA TYR A 50 -2.08 2.34 12.01
C TYR A 50 -0.93 2.60 11.03
N GLN A 51 -1.09 2.21 9.77
CA GLN A 51 -0.04 2.20 8.76
C GLN A 51 0.75 3.54 8.66
N PRO A 52 0.12 4.74 8.67
CA PRO A 52 0.84 6.02 8.62
C PRO A 52 1.70 6.31 9.86
N TYR A 53 1.40 5.68 10.99
CA TYR A 53 2.04 5.91 12.30
C TYR A 53 3.05 4.81 12.66
N LYS A 54 3.06 3.73 11.89
CA LYS A 54 3.95 2.60 12.13
C LYS A 54 5.40 3.03 11.91
N PRO A 55 6.33 2.75 12.85
CA PRO A 55 7.74 3.06 12.66
C PRO A 55 8.29 2.41 11.37
N LYS A 56 8.95 3.21 10.53
CA LYS A 56 9.49 2.77 9.24
C LYS A 56 11.01 2.77 9.24
N ARG A 57 11.58 1.82 8.49
CA ARG A 57 12.98 1.90 8.06
C ARG A 57 13.12 3.08 7.10
N ARG A 58 14.31 3.68 7.02
CA ARG A 58 14.60 4.84 6.17
C ARG A 58 14.09 4.62 4.74
N THR A 59 13.00 5.29 4.37
CA THR A 59 12.35 5.18 3.05
C THR A 59 12.84 6.27 2.10
N ARG A 60 12.59 6.10 0.79
CA ARG A 60 12.87 7.14 -0.21
C ARG A 60 12.10 8.44 0.10
N ALA A 61 10.85 8.31 0.53
CA ALA A 61 10.03 9.44 0.99
C ALA A 61 10.65 10.16 2.19
N MET A 62 11.15 9.43 3.20
CA MET A 62 11.86 10.03 4.34
C MET A 62 13.11 10.79 3.88
N ILE A 63 13.91 10.21 3.00
CA ILE A 63 15.11 10.88 2.43
C ILE A 63 14.70 12.14 1.66
N ALA A 64 13.60 12.10 0.90
CA ALA A 64 13.08 13.27 0.19
C ALA A 64 12.60 14.37 1.15
N ARG A 65 11.94 14.03 2.28
CA ARG A 65 11.57 14.99 3.33
C ARG A 65 12.81 15.59 4.01
N GLU A 66 13.82 14.78 4.31
CA GLU A 66 15.12 15.23 4.86
C GLU A 66 15.81 16.24 3.92
N ARG A 67 15.61 16.11 2.61
CA ARG A 67 16.09 17.04 1.57
C ARG A 67 15.17 18.25 1.35
N GLY A 68 14.10 18.41 2.14
CA GLY A 68 13.20 19.55 2.07
C GLY A 68 12.20 19.52 0.91
N LEU A 69 11.91 18.34 0.32
CA LEU A 69 11.00 18.21 -0.82
C LEU A 69 9.51 18.11 -0.44
N GLU A 70 9.19 18.16 0.86
CA GLU A 70 7.80 18.07 1.35
C GLU A 70 6.90 19.20 0.84
N PRO A 71 7.31 20.49 0.82
CA PRO A 71 6.47 21.56 0.26
C PRO A 71 6.24 21.42 -1.25
N LEU A 72 7.14 20.78 -1.99
CA LEU A 72 6.94 20.46 -3.41
C LEU A 72 5.88 19.36 -3.57
N ALA A 73 5.93 18.32 -2.75
CA ALA A 73 4.93 17.27 -2.72
C ALA A 73 3.53 17.80 -2.38
N GLU A 74 3.42 18.72 -1.41
CA GLU A 74 2.16 19.40 -1.06
C GLU A 74 1.62 20.21 -2.25
N GLN A 75 2.47 20.95 -2.97
CA GLN A 75 2.04 21.70 -4.15
C GLN A 75 1.51 20.78 -5.25
N ILE A 76 2.14 19.62 -5.48
CA ILE A 76 1.61 18.61 -6.40
C ILE A 76 0.26 18.10 -5.91
N LEU A 77 0.09 17.78 -4.61
CA LEU A 77 -1.18 17.29 -4.06
C LEU A 77 -2.33 18.31 -4.13
N THR A 78 -2.04 19.60 -3.94
CA THR A 78 -3.06 20.66 -4.02
C THR A 78 -3.55 20.93 -5.44
N GLN A 79 -2.82 20.44 -6.46
CA GLN A 79 -3.20 20.50 -7.87
C GLN A 79 -3.64 21.92 -8.34
N PRO A 80 -2.79 22.96 -8.17
CA PRO A 80 -3.12 24.32 -8.57
C PRO A 80 -3.36 24.41 -10.08
N ARG A 81 -4.29 25.27 -10.49
CA ARG A 81 -4.66 25.45 -11.91
C ARG A 81 -3.64 26.24 -12.74
N SER A 82 -2.71 26.92 -12.08
CA SER A 82 -1.66 27.70 -12.73
C SER A 82 -0.41 27.65 -11.87
N ILE A 83 0.72 27.42 -12.52
CA ILE A 83 2.06 27.51 -11.95
C ILE A 83 2.95 28.33 -12.89
N ALA A 84 4.08 28.84 -12.39
CA ALA A 84 5.05 29.56 -13.21
C ALA A 84 5.83 28.67 -14.20
N GLY A 85 5.67 27.35 -14.11
CA GLY A 85 6.39 26.32 -14.87
C GLY A 85 7.00 25.27 -13.95
N LEU A 86 7.30 24.06 -14.45
CA LEU A 86 7.92 23.00 -13.65
C LEU A 86 9.30 23.41 -13.13
N ASP A 87 10.15 23.99 -13.98
CA ASP A 87 11.48 24.44 -13.58
C ASP A 87 11.45 25.56 -12.53
N ALA A 88 10.52 26.51 -12.66
CA ALA A 88 10.34 27.58 -11.68
C ALA A 88 9.81 27.04 -10.35
N LEU A 89 8.99 25.99 -10.40
CA LEU A 89 8.45 25.31 -9.23
C LEU A 89 9.52 24.50 -8.49
N THR A 90 10.42 23.82 -9.20
CA THR A 90 11.48 22.98 -8.63
C THR A 90 12.73 23.77 -8.24
N ALA A 91 13.01 24.91 -8.87
CA ALA A 91 14.21 25.72 -8.63
C ALA A 91 14.52 26.01 -7.15
N PRO A 92 13.53 26.32 -6.27
CA PRO A 92 13.78 26.55 -4.84
C PRO A 92 14.27 25.31 -4.08
N PHE A 93 14.11 24.12 -4.65
CA PHE A 93 14.39 22.82 -4.03
C PHE A 93 15.69 22.17 -4.53
N LEU A 94 16.42 22.83 -5.44
CA LEU A 94 17.68 22.33 -5.97
C LEU A 94 18.81 22.51 -4.95
N SER A 95 19.65 21.49 -4.84
CA SER A 95 20.80 21.44 -3.93
C SER A 95 21.85 20.45 -4.44
N ASP A 96 22.99 20.32 -3.76
CA ASP A 96 24.00 19.30 -4.09
C ASP A 96 23.42 17.86 -4.00
N ASP A 97 22.44 17.65 -3.11
CA ASP A 97 21.73 16.38 -2.92
C ASP A 97 20.55 16.18 -3.89
N VAL A 98 20.09 17.26 -4.55
CA VAL A 98 18.97 17.29 -5.50
C VAL A 98 19.39 18.18 -6.69
N PRO A 99 20.24 17.68 -7.59
CA PRO A 99 20.91 18.54 -8.57
C PRO A 99 20.01 18.98 -9.73
N THR A 100 18.90 18.27 -9.99
CA THR A 100 18.03 18.54 -11.15
C THR A 100 16.56 18.68 -10.77
N SER A 101 15.78 19.36 -11.64
CA SER A 101 14.31 19.42 -11.53
C SER A 101 13.68 18.02 -11.46
N ASP A 102 14.22 17.07 -12.24
CA ASP A 102 13.72 15.70 -12.28
C ASP A 102 13.96 14.96 -10.95
N ASP A 103 15.11 15.20 -10.31
CA ASP A 103 15.39 14.64 -8.97
C ASP A 103 14.45 15.20 -7.91
N ALA A 104 14.14 16.50 -7.98
CA ALA A 104 13.19 17.14 -7.08
C ALA A 104 11.78 16.56 -7.25
N LEU A 105 11.31 16.42 -8.50
CA LEU A 105 10.01 15.81 -8.82
C LEU A 105 9.98 14.33 -8.42
N ALA A 106 11.05 13.57 -8.66
CA ALA A 106 11.14 12.17 -8.27
C ALA A 106 11.06 12.01 -6.73
N GLY A 107 11.76 12.86 -5.98
CA GLY A 107 11.67 12.85 -4.52
C GLY A 107 10.28 13.26 -4.01
N ALA A 108 9.65 14.26 -4.62
CA ALA A 108 8.27 14.64 -4.28
C ALA A 108 7.28 13.51 -4.60
N ARG A 109 7.44 12.80 -5.71
CA ARG A 109 6.66 11.60 -6.06
C ARG A 109 6.87 10.46 -5.06
N ASP A 110 8.09 10.26 -4.58
CA ASP A 110 8.34 9.25 -3.53
C ASP A 110 7.54 9.57 -2.26
N ILE A 111 7.45 10.84 -1.85
CA ILE A 111 6.62 11.30 -0.72
C ILE A 111 5.14 11.02 -0.98
N ILE A 112 4.64 11.39 -2.15
CA ILE A 112 3.23 11.21 -2.53
C ILE A 112 2.86 9.73 -2.63
N ALA A 113 3.74 8.92 -3.23
CA ALA A 113 3.54 7.47 -3.35
C ALA A 113 3.42 6.81 -1.98
N GLU A 114 4.27 7.22 -1.01
CA GLU A 114 4.16 6.74 0.37
C GLU A 114 2.83 7.17 1.02
N LEU A 115 2.46 8.45 0.88
CA LEU A 115 1.19 8.98 1.40
C LEU A 115 -0.03 8.22 0.88
N ILE A 116 -0.10 8.01 -0.44
CA ILE A 116 -1.20 7.28 -1.09
C ILE A 116 -1.21 5.82 -0.66
N SER A 117 -0.04 5.16 -0.63
CA SER A 117 0.10 3.75 -0.26
C SER A 117 -0.27 3.47 1.20
N ASP A 118 -0.11 4.45 2.08
CA ASP A 118 -0.48 4.34 3.49
C ASP A 118 -1.92 4.77 3.78
N HIS A 119 -2.58 5.48 2.87
CA HIS A 119 -3.92 6.00 3.10
C HIS A 119 -4.92 4.85 3.37
N PRO A 120 -5.54 4.77 4.57
CA PRO A 120 -6.34 3.61 4.98
C PRO A 120 -7.45 3.27 3.98
N GLY A 121 -8.16 4.29 3.49
CA GLY A 121 -9.22 4.13 2.50
C GLY A 121 -8.73 3.63 1.14
N VAL A 122 -7.53 4.02 0.70
CA VAL A 122 -6.95 3.56 -0.57
C VAL A 122 -6.57 2.09 -0.44
N ARG A 123 -5.95 1.72 0.69
CA ARG A 123 -5.55 0.34 0.98
C ARG A 123 -6.75 -0.60 1.04
N GLN A 124 -7.79 -0.21 1.76
CA GLN A 124 -9.03 -0.97 1.85
C GLN A 124 -9.67 -1.17 0.46
N ALA A 125 -9.94 -0.07 -0.25
CA ALA A 125 -10.60 -0.14 -1.55
C ALA A 125 -9.78 -0.91 -2.60
N THR A 126 -8.45 -0.79 -2.57
CA THR A 126 -7.55 -1.57 -3.44
C THR A 126 -7.63 -3.06 -3.12
N ARG A 127 -7.60 -3.43 -1.84
CA ARG A 127 -7.71 -4.83 -1.38
C ARG A 127 -9.05 -5.46 -1.78
N GLU A 128 -10.15 -4.75 -1.59
CA GLU A 128 -11.49 -5.23 -1.97
C GLU A 128 -11.59 -5.50 -3.47
N LYS A 129 -11.01 -4.61 -4.29
CA LYS A 129 -10.96 -4.82 -5.74
C LYS A 129 -10.02 -5.94 -6.14
N ALA A 130 -8.87 -6.08 -5.48
CA ALA A 130 -7.95 -7.19 -5.72
C ALA A 130 -8.63 -8.54 -5.44
N LEU A 131 -9.36 -8.66 -4.33
CA LEU A 131 -10.09 -9.88 -3.98
C LEU A 131 -11.19 -10.23 -4.98
N LYS A 132 -11.82 -9.22 -5.60
CA LYS A 132 -12.93 -9.41 -6.53
C LYS A 132 -12.50 -9.59 -7.98
N TRP A 133 -11.45 -8.88 -8.42
CA TRP A 133 -11.08 -8.74 -9.83
C TRP A 133 -9.62 -9.09 -10.13
N GLY A 134 -8.78 -9.24 -9.10
CA GLY A 134 -7.37 -9.60 -9.27
C GLY A 134 -7.21 -11.01 -9.82
N ALA A 135 -6.14 -11.20 -10.59
CA ALA A 135 -5.73 -12.50 -11.10
C ALA A 135 -4.59 -13.04 -10.22
N MET A 136 -4.75 -14.25 -9.70
CA MET A 136 -3.67 -15.01 -9.10
C MET A 136 -2.94 -15.76 -10.21
N ARG A 137 -1.63 -15.57 -10.29
CA ARG A 137 -0.74 -16.33 -11.16
C ARG A 137 0.23 -17.15 -10.32
N THR A 138 0.44 -18.39 -10.71
CA THR A 138 1.49 -19.22 -10.12
C THR A 138 2.44 -19.72 -11.20
N GLY A 139 3.71 -19.81 -10.83
CA GLY A 139 4.77 -20.29 -11.70
C GLY A 139 5.67 -21.27 -10.98
N ARG A 140 6.25 -22.24 -11.68
CA ARG A 140 7.35 -23.04 -11.10
C ARG A 140 8.58 -22.16 -10.89
N ILE A 141 9.27 -22.35 -9.77
CA ILE A 141 10.59 -21.77 -9.52
C ILE A 141 11.65 -22.63 -10.22
N ASP A 142 12.53 -21.98 -10.98
CA ASP A 142 13.60 -22.66 -11.71
C ASP A 142 14.53 -23.40 -10.73
N GLY A 143 14.83 -24.67 -11.03
CA GLY A 143 15.65 -25.52 -10.17
C GLY A 143 14.96 -26.06 -8.91
N ALA A 144 13.65 -25.82 -8.73
CA ALA A 144 12.93 -26.38 -7.60
C ALA A 144 12.74 -27.91 -7.71
N ASP A 145 12.98 -28.60 -6.59
CA ASP A 145 12.85 -30.04 -6.46
C ASP A 145 11.38 -30.43 -6.18
N ASP A 146 10.74 -31.02 -7.18
CA ASP A 146 9.41 -31.63 -7.08
C ASP A 146 9.41 -32.96 -7.85
N PRO A 147 10.04 -34.00 -7.29
CA PRO A 147 10.34 -35.24 -8.03
C PRO A 147 9.08 -36.04 -8.40
N ARG A 148 7.93 -35.71 -7.79
CA ARG A 148 6.63 -36.34 -8.06
C ARG A 148 5.70 -35.45 -8.89
N ASN A 149 6.16 -34.28 -9.34
CA ASN A 149 5.34 -33.27 -10.01
C ASN A 149 4.03 -32.99 -9.24
N THR A 150 4.14 -32.91 -7.91
CA THR A 150 2.99 -32.76 -7.00
C THR A 150 2.17 -31.52 -7.33
N TYR A 151 2.83 -30.47 -7.84
CA TYR A 151 2.23 -29.18 -8.14
C TYR A 151 2.12 -28.91 -9.65
N GLU A 152 2.16 -29.94 -10.51
CA GLU A 152 2.13 -29.80 -11.97
C GLU A 152 1.01 -28.89 -12.48
N LEU A 153 -0.19 -29.06 -11.91
CA LEU A 153 -1.38 -28.25 -12.24
C LEU A 153 -1.24 -26.75 -11.92
N TYR A 154 -0.22 -26.37 -11.15
CA TYR A 154 0.03 -25.00 -10.69
C TYR A 154 1.35 -24.43 -11.23
N TYR A 155 2.07 -25.14 -12.10
CA TYR A 155 3.29 -24.59 -12.71
C TYR A 155 3.02 -23.45 -13.69
N ASP A 156 1.82 -23.43 -14.28
CA ASP A 156 1.30 -22.35 -15.12
C ASP A 156 -0.21 -22.22 -14.88
N PHE A 157 -0.56 -21.63 -13.75
CA PHE A 157 -1.96 -21.46 -13.34
C PHE A 157 -2.28 -19.99 -13.19
N GLU A 158 -3.32 -19.55 -13.90
CA GLU A 158 -3.83 -18.19 -13.85
C GLU A 158 -5.35 -18.23 -13.67
N PHE A 159 -5.83 -17.73 -12.55
CA PHE A 159 -7.26 -17.62 -12.26
C PHE A 159 -7.57 -16.34 -11.50
N ARG A 160 -8.79 -15.83 -11.69
CA ARG A 160 -9.29 -14.76 -10.81
C ARG A 160 -9.35 -15.25 -9.37
N ILE A 161 -8.96 -14.38 -8.44
CA ILE A 161 -8.91 -14.69 -7.00
C ILE A 161 -10.26 -15.21 -6.49
N ASP A 162 -11.36 -14.58 -6.90
CA ASP A 162 -12.73 -14.95 -6.51
C ASP A 162 -13.17 -16.35 -7.01
N ARG A 163 -12.39 -16.98 -7.90
CA ARG A 163 -12.67 -18.30 -8.48
C ARG A 163 -11.74 -19.41 -7.99
N VAL A 164 -10.68 -19.08 -7.24
CA VAL A 164 -9.76 -20.07 -6.71
C VAL A 164 -10.44 -20.83 -5.56
N ARG A 165 -10.51 -22.15 -5.66
CA ARG A 165 -11.19 -23.00 -4.67
C ARG A 165 -10.32 -23.18 -3.42
N PRO A 166 -10.90 -23.42 -2.23
CA PRO A 166 -10.14 -23.56 -0.99
C PRO A 166 -9.01 -24.61 -1.05
N HIS A 167 -9.25 -25.77 -1.68
CA HIS A 167 -8.21 -26.80 -1.83
C HIS A 167 -7.08 -26.39 -2.77
N GLN A 168 -7.35 -25.54 -3.77
CA GLN A 168 -6.33 -25.00 -4.66
C GLN A 168 -5.46 -24.00 -3.90
N VAL A 169 -6.07 -23.12 -3.10
CA VAL A 169 -5.33 -22.20 -2.23
C VAL A 169 -4.39 -22.97 -1.29
N LEU A 170 -4.87 -24.06 -0.67
CA LEU A 170 -4.03 -24.89 0.19
C LEU A 170 -2.86 -25.55 -0.55
N ALA A 171 -3.07 -26.03 -1.77
CA ALA A 171 -2.01 -26.62 -2.58
C ALA A 171 -0.97 -25.58 -3.01
N ILE A 172 -1.43 -24.41 -3.48
CA ILE A 172 -0.59 -23.29 -3.89
C ILE A 172 0.26 -22.79 -2.71
N ASN A 173 -0.37 -22.50 -1.55
CA ASN A 173 0.34 -22.03 -0.36
C ASN A 173 1.39 -23.06 0.11
N ARG A 174 1.12 -24.36 -0.03
CA ARG A 174 2.08 -25.41 0.30
C ARG A 174 3.26 -25.43 -0.67
N GLY A 175 2.99 -25.33 -1.97
CA GLY A 175 4.03 -25.26 -3.00
C GLY A 175 4.89 -24.01 -2.87
N GLU A 176 4.30 -22.88 -2.50
CA GLU A 176 5.02 -21.64 -2.20
C GLU A 176 5.91 -21.78 -0.96
N ALA A 177 5.37 -22.32 0.14
CA ALA A 177 6.14 -22.55 1.37
C ALA A 177 7.32 -23.51 1.16
N GLN A 178 7.19 -24.46 0.23
CA GLN A 178 8.25 -25.38 -0.18
C GLN A 178 9.21 -24.78 -1.22
N LYS A 179 9.00 -23.52 -1.64
CA LYS A 179 9.79 -22.83 -2.67
C LYS A 179 9.77 -23.53 -4.03
N ILE A 180 8.69 -24.24 -4.33
CA ILE A 180 8.45 -24.88 -5.64
C ILE A 180 7.66 -23.96 -6.55
N LEU A 181 6.69 -23.24 -5.99
CA LEU A 181 5.87 -22.27 -6.71
C LEU A 181 6.24 -20.84 -6.31
N ARG A 182 6.22 -19.93 -7.28
CA ARG A 182 6.07 -18.50 -7.06
C ARG A 182 4.59 -18.14 -7.22
N VAL A 183 4.07 -17.26 -6.37
CA VAL A 183 2.70 -16.77 -6.44
C VAL A 183 2.73 -15.27 -6.64
N ALA A 184 1.93 -14.77 -7.58
CA ALA A 184 1.74 -13.36 -7.82
C ALA A 184 0.24 -13.04 -7.86
N VAL A 185 -0.10 -11.82 -7.44
CA VAL A 185 -1.43 -11.25 -7.60
C VAL A 185 -1.31 -10.03 -8.49
N ASP A 186 -1.94 -10.12 -9.65
CA ASP A 186 -2.02 -9.05 -10.61
C ASP A 186 -3.36 -8.34 -10.48
N VAL A 187 -3.30 -7.04 -10.16
CA VAL A 187 -4.47 -6.16 -10.12
C VAL A 187 -4.35 -5.18 -11.27
N PRO A 188 -5.25 -5.24 -12.28
CA PRO A 188 -5.20 -4.32 -13.41
C PRO A 188 -5.27 -2.86 -12.96
N GLU A 189 -4.59 -1.98 -13.68
CA GLU A 189 -4.52 -0.55 -13.36
C GLU A 189 -5.89 0.11 -13.19
N ARG A 190 -6.84 -0.21 -14.09
CA ARG A 190 -8.22 0.30 -14.02
C ARG A 190 -8.90 0.04 -12.66
N ASP A 191 -8.52 -1.05 -11.98
CA ASP A 191 -9.15 -1.49 -10.75
C ASP A 191 -8.54 -0.75 -9.56
N TRP A 192 -7.22 -0.72 -9.41
CA TRP A 192 -6.60 -0.02 -8.27
C TRP A 192 -6.57 1.51 -8.45
N ARG A 193 -6.43 2.03 -9.67
CA ARG A 193 -6.36 3.50 -9.91
C ARG A 193 -7.60 4.23 -9.40
N SER A 194 -8.77 3.64 -9.61
CA SER A 194 -10.03 4.25 -9.13
C SER A 194 -10.17 4.23 -7.59
N ALA A 195 -9.37 3.44 -6.86
CA ALA A 195 -9.29 3.53 -5.40
C ALA A 195 -8.45 4.73 -4.96
N VAL A 196 -7.36 5.02 -5.70
CA VAL A 196 -6.53 6.22 -5.49
C VAL A 196 -7.34 7.48 -5.82
N ASP A 197 -7.96 7.54 -6.99
CA ASP A 197 -8.71 8.71 -7.47
C ASP A 197 -9.91 9.10 -6.58
N ALA A 198 -10.39 8.18 -5.73
CA ALA A 198 -11.46 8.47 -4.78
C ALA A 198 -11.01 9.43 -3.66
N TYR A 199 -9.72 9.45 -3.35
CA TYR A 199 -9.13 10.26 -2.28
C TYR A 199 -8.15 11.31 -2.83
N PHE A 200 -7.36 10.95 -3.85
CA PHE A 200 -6.30 11.76 -4.43
C PHE A 200 -6.57 12.00 -5.91
N ARG A 201 -7.61 12.79 -6.20
CA ARG A 201 -8.02 13.03 -7.58
C ARG A 201 -7.16 14.11 -8.24
N PRO A 202 -6.44 13.80 -9.34
CA PRO A 202 -5.71 14.82 -10.07
C PRO A 202 -6.68 15.81 -10.72
N HIS A 203 -6.34 17.10 -10.68
CA HIS A 203 -7.12 18.14 -11.34
C HIS A 203 -6.66 18.23 -12.79
N ARG A 204 -7.51 17.85 -13.76
CA ARG A 204 -7.13 17.79 -15.19
C ARG A 204 -6.56 19.09 -15.80
N GLN A 205 -6.86 20.24 -15.21
CA GLN A 205 -6.33 21.53 -15.65
C GLN A 205 -5.06 21.96 -14.90
N SER A 206 -4.63 21.19 -13.90
CA SER A 206 -3.38 21.47 -13.20
C SER A 206 -2.21 21.04 -14.10
N PRO A 207 -1.19 21.89 -14.28
CA PRO A 207 0.06 21.47 -14.92
C PRO A 207 0.81 20.37 -14.15
N LEU A 208 0.38 20.05 -12.92
CA LEU A 208 0.93 18.99 -12.07
C LEU A 208 0.09 17.70 -12.10
N ALA A 209 -0.90 17.58 -12.99
CA ALA A 209 -1.79 16.42 -13.04
C ALA A 209 -1.08 15.10 -13.37
N ASP A 210 0.01 15.18 -14.14
CA ASP A 210 0.82 14.03 -14.54
C ASP A 210 1.96 13.72 -13.54
N GLN A 211 2.05 14.49 -12.44
CA GLN A 211 3.11 14.39 -11.44
C GLN A 211 2.74 13.45 -10.31
#